data_AF-A0A7L1SAV5-F1
#
_entry.id   AF-A0A7L1SAV5-F1
#
_cell.length_a   1.000
_cell.length_b   1.000
_cell.length_c   1.000
_cell.angle_alpha   90.00
_cell.angle_beta   90.00
_cell.angle_gamma   90.00
#
_symmetry.space_group_name_H-M   'P 1'
#
loop_
_entity.id
_entity.type
_entity.pdbx_description
1 polymer ?
#
loop_
_entity_poly.entity_id
_entity_poly.type
_entity_poly.pdbx_seq_one_letter_code
_entity_poly.pdbx_strand_id
1 'polypeptide(L)' 'SKGALGFQHPVRLYLPKSKSQKFLANVGEKALASFPVQATIHFYKDEAESEKEEE' A
#
# COMPACT_ATOMS: atom_id res chain seq x y z
N SER A 1 16.68 -9.08 -17.58
CA SER A 1 15.99 -10.15 -16.83
C SER A 1 14.51 -10.05 -17.14
N LYS A 2 13.89 -11.09 -17.69
CA LYS A 2 12.46 -11.11 -18.04
C LYS A 2 11.65 -10.77 -16.78
N GLY A 3 11.04 -9.59 -16.75
CA GLY A 3 10.12 -9.21 -15.70
C GLY A 3 9.08 -10.31 -15.51
N ALA A 4 8.68 -10.54 -14.27
CA ALA A 4 7.68 -11.52 -13.88
C ALA A 4 6.35 -11.27 -14.62
N LEU A 5 6.23 -11.80 -15.83
CA LEU A 5 5.02 -11.76 -16.64
C LEU A 5 4.01 -12.75 -16.02
N GLY A 6 3.14 -12.24 -15.15
CA GLY A 6 1.91 -12.93 -14.75
C GLY A 6 1.77 -13.29 -13.27
N PHE A 7 2.75 -13.01 -12.40
CA PHE A 7 2.52 -13.21 -10.96
C PHE A 7 1.65 -12.09 -10.40
N GLN A 8 0.35 -12.34 -10.31
CA GLN A 8 -0.60 -11.49 -9.63
C GLN A 8 -0.67 -11.87 -8.16
N HIS A 9 -0.25 -10.95 -7.30
CA HIS A 9 -0.36 -11.13 -5.86
C HIS A 9 -1.83 -11.42 -5.48
N PRO A 10 -2.15 -12.50 -4.74
CA PRO A 10 -3.53 -12.83 -4.37
C PRO A 10 -4.18 -11.76 -3.51
N VAL A 11 -3.36 -11.02 -2.75
CA VAL A 11 -3.77 -9.90 -1.92
C VAL A 11 -3.14 -8.61 -2.45
N ARG A 12 -4.00 -7.67 -2.88
CA ARG A 12 -3.61 -6.32 -3.30
C ARG A 12 -4.39 -5.29 -2.48
N LEU A 13 -3.67 -4.45 -1.77
CA LEU A 13 -4.25 -3.39 -0.95
C LEU A 13 -4.11 -2.05 -1.67
N TYR A 14 -5.19 -1.27 -1.66
CA TYR A 14 -5.21 0.09 -2.21
C TYR A 14 -5.35 1.07 -1.05
N LEU A 15 -4.40 1.97 -0.91
CA LEU A 15 -4.35 2.92 0.20
C LEU A 15 -4.21 4.36 -0.33
N PRO A 16 -4.85 5.35 0.32
CA PRO A 16 -4.60 6.76 -0.01
C PRO A 16 -3.17 7.14 0.40
N LYS A 17 -2.48 7.85 -0.49
CA LYS A 17 -1.09 8.27 -0.27
C LYS A 17 -0.97 9.19 0.96
N SER A 18 -1.93 10.09 1.16
CA SER A 18 -1.94 11.07 2.27
C SER A 18 -1.94 10.42 3.67
N LYS A 19 -2.39 9.16 3.80
CA LYS A 19 -2.49 8.42 5.07
C LYS A 19 -1.59 7.19 5.11
N SER A 20 -0.71 7.03 4.13
CA SER A 20 0.16 5.86 3.96
C SER A 20 0.89 5.45 5.24
N GLN A 21 1.47 6.41 5.96
CA GLN A 21 2.24 6.16 7.19
C GLN A 21 1.37 5.54 8.31
N LYS A 22 0.16 6.07 8.51
CA LYS A 22 -0.80 5.56 9.51
C LYS A 22 -1.29 4.15 9.16
N PHE A 23 -1.59 3.92 7.88
CA PHE A 23 -2.07 2.62 7.41
C PHE A 23 -0.96 1.56 7.42
N LEU A 24 0.26 1.89 6.99
CA LEU A 24 1.39 0.95 7.04
C LEU A 24 1.73 0.54 8.47
N ALA A 25 1.77 1.49 9.40
CA ALA A 25 2.11 1.19 10.80
C ALA A 25 1.06 0.28 11.47
N ASN A 26 -0.24 0.56 11.30
CA ASN A 26 -1.29 -0.14 12.06
C ASN A 26 -1.93 -1.32 11.29
N VAL A 27 -2.18 -1.14 9.99
CA VAL A 27 -2.79 -2.19 9.14
C VAL A 27 -1.74 -3.18 8.65
N GLY A 28 -0.50 -2.72 8.40
CA GLY A 28 0.60 -3.61 8.00
C GLY A 28 0.88 -4.69 9.04
N GLU A 29 0.98 -4.31 10.31
CA GLU A 29 1.24 -5.25 11.42
C GLU A 29 0.12 -6.29 11.56
N LYS A 30 -1.15 -5.85 11.56
CA LYS A 30 -2.31 -6.75 11.67
C LYS A 30 -2.45 -7.69 10.48
N ALA A 31 -2.16 -7.21 9.28
CA ALA A 31 -2.19 -8.02 8.06
C ALA A 31 -1.13 -9.13 8.10
N LEU A 32 0.11 -8.79 8.49
CA LEU A 32 1.21 -9.75 8.62
C LEU A 32 1.00 -10.74 9.76
N ALA A 33 0.34 -10.35 10.85
CA ALA A 33 0.04 -11.23 11.98
C ALA A 33 -0.98 -12.34 11.64
N SER A 34 -1.88 -12.08 10.68
CA SER A 34 -3.01 -12.98 10.40
C SER A 34 -2.64 -14.10 9.42
N PHE A 35 -1.72 -13.86 8.49
CA PHE A 35 -1.31 -14.85 7.51
C PHE A 35 0.13 -14.58 7.02
N PRO A 36 0.94 -15.62 6.74
CA PRO A 36 2.21 -15.49 6.05
C PRO A 36 1.96 -15.26 4.54
N VAL A 37 1.14 -14.27 4.21
CA VAL A 37 0.89 -13.85 2.84
C VAL A 37 1.67 -12.59 2.61
N GLN A 38 2.52 -12.63 1.58
CA GLN A 38 3.03 -11.41 0.98
C GLN A 38 1.80 -10.57 0.52
N ALA A 39 1.93 -9.26 0.38
CA ALA A 39 0.86 -8.41 -0.15
C ALA A 39 1.48 -7.31 -0.99
N THR A 40 0.80 -6.91 -2.07
CA THR A 40 1.21 -5.73 -2.84
C THR A 40 0.35 -4.54 -2.42
N ILE A 41 0.99 -3.46 -1.99
CA ILE A 41 0.32 -2.22 -1.60
C ILE A 41 0.47 -1.22 -2.75
N HIS A 42 -0.65 -0.66 -3.20
CA HIS A 42 -0.68 0.38 -4.23
C HIS A 42 -1.26 1.67 -3.65
N PHE A 43 -0.49 2.76 -3.73
CA PHE A 43 -0.93 4.07 -3.26
C PHE A 43 -1.58 4.87 -4.39
N TYR A 44 -2.81 5.33 -4.16
CA TYR A 44 -3.46 6.29 -5.05
C TYR A 44 -3.34 7.70 -4.49
N LYS A 45 -3.23 8.69 -5.38
CA LYS A 45 -3.30 10.10 -5.01
C LYS A 45 -4.73 10.43 -4.61
N ASP A 46 -4.90 10.93 -3.39
CA ASP A 46 -6.18 11.39 -2.88
C ASP A 46 -6.20 12.91 -2.73
N GLU A 47 -7.38 13.51 -2.77
CA GLU A 47 -7.56 14.98 -2.80
C GLU A 47 -6.94 15.68 -1.58
N ALA A 48 -6.76 14.96 -0.47
CA ALA A 48 -6.09 15.46 0.73
C ALA A 48 -4.58 15.70 0.55
N GLU A 49 -3.97 15.25 -0.56
CA GLU A 49 -2.58 15.56 -0.93
C GLU A 49 -2.44 16.99 -1.50
N SER A 50 -3.55 17.60 -1.95
CA SER A 50 -3.55 18.92 -2.61
C SER A 50 -3.27 20.11 -1.69
N GLU A 51 -3.14 19.90 -0.38
CA GLU A 51 -2.97 20.98 0.61
C GLU A 51 -1.58 21.00 1.29
N LYS A 52 -0.64 20.13 0.89
CA LYS A 52 0.67 19.99 1.58
C LYS A 52 1.88 19.82 0.65
N GLU A 53 1.93 20.60 -0.42
CA GLU A 53 3.18 20.84 -1.19
C GLU A 53 3.52 22.34 -1.16
N GLU A 54 3.65 22.92 0.04
CA GLU A 54 4.37 24.19 0.29
C GLU A 54 5.13 24.07 1.63
N GLU A 55 6.31 23.46 1.62
CA GLU A 55 7.46 23.81 2.49
C GLU A 55 8.78 23.27 1.91
#